data_AF-A0A5S9R9W9-F1
#
_entry.id   AF-A0A5S9R9W9-F1
#
_cell.length_a   1.000
_cell.length_b   1.000
_cell.length_c   1.000
_cell.angle_alpha   90.00
_cell.angle_beta   90.00
_cell.angle_gamma   90.00
#
_symmetry.space_group_name_H-M   'P 1'
#
loop_
_entity.id
_entity.type
_entity.pdbx_description
1 polymer ?
#
loop_
_entity_poly.entity_id
_entity_poly.type
_entity_poly.pdbx_seq_one_letter_code
_entity_poly.pdbx_strand_id
1 'polypeptide(L)'
;MERAEKRVDWAAVEARRRDEAARATVERIKTLRRSVFHNVARGRRDVAALRNEPDAAELLVAASNSAHDFMVLAILQKAIANRWDQVVRAGIGYFGDHPVADRIQELWNLTHTTDRTTV
;
A
#
# COMPACT_ATOMS: atom_id res chain seq x y z
N MET A 1 32.20 24.88 -38.78
CA MET A 1 31.91 24.12 -37.55
C MET A 1 30.41 24.18 -37.32
N GLU A 2 29.70 23.16 -37.77
CA GLU A 2 28.24 23.10 -37.72
C GLU A 2 27.82 22.53 -36.36
N ARG A 3 27.42 23.40 -35.45
CA ARG A 3 26.81 22.98 -34.17
C ARG A 3 25.34 22.70 -34.46
N ALA A 4 25.03 21.46 -34.82
CA ALA A 4 23.66 20.97 -34.79
C ALA A 4 23.16 20.99 -33.34
N GLU A 5 22.46 22.05 -32.97
CA GLU A 5 21.71 22.15 -31.72
C GLU A 5 20.67 21.03 -31.71
N LYS A 6 20.99 19.93 -31.04
CA LYS A 6 20.01 18.90 -30.70
C LYS A 6 18.93 19.56 -29.84
N ARG A 7 17.83 19.98 -30.46
CA ARG A 7 16.59 20.34 -29.76
C ARG A 7 16.14 19.10 -28.99
N VAL A 8 16.46 19.09 -27.70
CA VAL A 8 15.95 18.08 -26.78
C VAL A 8 14.44 18.24 -26.76
N ASP A 9 13.72 17.19 -27.13
CA ASP A 9 12.28 17.12 -26.97
C ASP A 9 11.97 16.97 -25.48
N TRP A 10 11.81 18.11 -24.82
CA TRP A 10 11.48 18.17 -23.40
C TRP A 10 10.16 17.47 -23.07
N ALA A 11 9.21 17.38 -24.01
CA ALA A 11 7.98 16.65 -23.79
C ALA A 11 8.23 15.13 -23.74
N ALA A 12 9.06 14.60 -24.62
CA ALA A 12 9.48 13.19 -24.58
C ALA A 12 10.32 12.86 -23.33
N VAL A 13 11.19 13.78 -22.89
CA VAL A 13 11.97 13.62 -21.66
C VAL A 13 11.05 13.60 -20.43
N GLU A 14 10.07 14.50 -20.36
CA GLU A 14 9.11 14.54 -19.25
C GLU A 14 8.18 13.33 -19.25
N ALA A 15 7.71 12.87 -20.42
CA ALA A 15 6.94 11.63 -20.52
C ALA A 15 7.73 10.43 -19.99
N ARG A 16 8.99 10.29 -20.40
CA ARG A 16 9.88 9.22 -19.92
C ARG A 16 10.11 9.30 -18.41
N ARG A 17 10.31 10.50 -17.85
CA ARG A 17 10.47 10.69 -16.40
C ARG A 17 9.23 10.27 -15.63
N ARG A 18 8.03 10.56 -16.15
CA ARG A 18 6.76 10.11 -15.54
C ARG A 18 6.64 8.58 -15.59
N ASP A 19 6.98 7.96 -16.71
CA ASP A 19 6.96 6.49 -16.83
C ASP A 19 7.95 5.82 -15.86
N GLU A 20 9.15 6.38 -15.72
CA GLU A 20 10.16 5.91 -14.76
C GLU A 20 9.68 6.09 -13.31
N ALA A 21 9.04 7.22 -12.99
CA ALA A 21 8.46 7.47 -11.67
C ALA A 21 7.28 6.53 -11.35
N ALA A 22 6.42 6.24 -12.34
CA ALA A 22 5.32 5.28 -12.20
C ALA A 22 5.85 3.86 -11.94
N ARG A 23 6.87 3.43 -12.68
CA ARG A 23 7.53 2.12 -12.46
C ARG A 23 8.17 2.05 -11.07
N ALA A 24 8.88 3.09 -10.65
CA ALA A 24 9.49 3.15 -9.32
C ALA A 24 8.42 3.05 -8.22
N THR A 25 7.26 3.69 -8.40
CA THR A 25 6.12 3.60 -7.47
C THR A 25 5.58 2.17 -7.37
N VAL A 26 5.38 1.49 -8.51
CA VAL A 26 4.91 0.09 -8.53
C VAL A 26 5.90 -0.84 -7.83
N GLU A 27 7.21 -0.69 -8.09
CA GLU A 27 8.24 -1.49 -7.42
C GLU A 27 8.34 -1.19 -5.92
N ARG A 28 8.13 0.06 -5.52
CA ARG A 28 8.06 0.44 -4.11
C ARG A 28 6.87 -0.22 -3.42
N ILE A 29 5.69 -0.18 -4.03
CA ILE A 29 4.49 -0.87 -3.53
C ILE A 29 4.74 -2.37 -3.37
N LYS A 30 5.34 -3.03 -4.37
CA LYS A 30 5.68 -4.47 -4.31
C LYS A 30 6.65 -4.76 -3.15
N THR A 31 7.68 -3.94 -3.01
CA THR A 31 8.69 -4.09 -1.95
C THR A 31 8.07 -3.93 -0.56
N LEU A 32 7.24 -2.89 -0.36
CA LEU A 32 6.51 -2.67 0.90
C LEU A 32 5.57 -3.82 1.21
N ARG A 33 4.76 -4.26 0.24
CA ARG A 33 3.84 -5.40 0.42
C ARG A 33 4.59 -6.66 0.81
N ARG A 34 5.72 -6.95 0.13
CA ARG A 34 6.55 -8.08 0.49
C ARG A 34 7.10 -7.90 1.90
N SER A 35 7.72 -6.77 2.23
CA SER A 35 8.32 -6.56 3.55
C SER A 35 7.32 -6.63 4.70
N VAL A 36 6.11 -6.11 4.54
CA VAL A 36 5.10 -6.03 5.61
C VAL A 36 4.29 -7.33 5.71
N PHE A 37 3.92 -7.92 4.57
CA PHE A 37 2.99 -9.06 4.53
C PHE A 37 3.64 -10.41 4.20
N HIS A 38 4.97 -10.51 4.11
CA HIS A 38 5.65 -11.77 3.75
C HIS A 38 5.19 -12.95 4.62
N ASN A 39 5.12 -12.74 5.93
CA ASN A 39 4.80 -13.78 6.92
C ASN A 39 3.30 -13.91 7.21
N VAL A 40 2.48 -13.06 6.58
CA VAL A 40 1.05 -12.94 6.86
C VAL A 40 0.25 -14.00 6.08
N ALA A 41 0.85 -14.60 5.05
CA ALA A 41 0.16 -15.49 4.14
C ALA A 41 0.40 -16.97 4.46
N ARG A 42 -0.62 -17.61 5.06
CA ARG A 42 -1.35 -18.74 4.44
C ARG A 42 -2.56 -19.13 5.32
N GLY A 43 -3.78 -19.05 4.75
CA GLY A 43 -4.92 -19.86 5.22
C GLY A 43 -5.96 -19.22 6.15
N ARG A 44 -5.94 -17.89 6.39
CA ARG A 44 -6.95 -17.23 7.23
C ARG A 44 -8.27 -17.03 6.48
N ARG A 45 -9.14 -18.05 6.53
CA ARG A 45 -10.44 -18.10 5.84
C ARG A 45 -11.40 -17.00 6.29
N ASP A 46 -11.33 -16.64 7.56
CA ASP A 46 -12.05 -15.53 8.19
C ASP A 46 -11.74 -14.20 7.50
N VAL A 47 -10.45 -13.86 7.35
CA VAL A 47 -10.04 -12.64 6.62
C VAL A 47 -10.45 -12.74 5.16
N ALA A 48 -10.29 -13.91 4.52
CA ALA A 48 -10.71 -14.13 3.14
C ALA A 48 -12.23 -13.96 2.94
N ALA A 49 -13.05 -14.22 3.96
CA ALA A 49 -14.50 -14.08 3.92
C ALA A 49 -15.01 -12.64 4.08
N LEU A 50 -14.21 -11.71 4.63
CA LEU A 50 -14.60 -10.31 4.80
C LEU A 50 -15.07 -9.68 3.48
N ARG A 51 -16.25 -9.05 3.45
CA ARG A 51 -16.79 -8.41 2.23
C ARG A 51 -16.96 -6.91 2.35
N ASN A 52 -16.91 -6.38 3.56
CA ASN A 52 -17.17 -4.99 3.85
C ASN A 52 -16.25 -4.51 4.99
N GLU A 53 -16.21 -3.19 5.15
CA GLU A 53 -15.38 -2.52 6.15
C GLU A 53 -15.84 -2.75 7.59
N PRO A 54 -17.15 -2.72 7.93
CA PRO A 54 -17.62 -3.02 9.29
C PRO A 54 -17.18 -4.39 9.82
N ASP A 55 -17.37 -5.47 9.04
CA ASP A 55 -16.95 -6.82 9.43
C ASP A 55 -15.43 -6.87 9.69
N ALA A 56 -14.67 -6.13 8.89
CA ALA A 56 -13.22 -6.05 9.03
C ALA A 56 -12.80 -5.25 10.26
N ALA A 57 -13.53 -4.19 10.62
CA ALA A 57 -13.30 -3.41 11.82
C ALA A 57 -13.60 -4.24 13.08
N GLU A 58 -14.69 -5.00 13.10
CA GLU A 58 -15.01 -5.90 14.21
C GLU A 58 -13.92 -6.97 14.39
N LEU A 59 -13.50 -7.61 13.30
CA LEU A 59 -12.42 -8.59 13.34
C LEU A 59 -11.09 -7.97 13.78
N LEU A 60 -10.81 -6.72 13.38
CA LEU A 60 -9.62 -5.99 13.80
C LEU A 60 -9.63 -5.75 15.31
N VAL A 61 -10.75 -5.31 15.88
CA VAL A 61 -10.87 -5.11 17.33
C VAL A 61 -10.62 -6.41 18.08
N ALA A 62 -11.22 -7.51 17.64
CA ALA A 62 -11.01 -8.83 18.25
C ALA A 62 -9.54 -9.29 18.16
N ALA A 63 -8.90 -9.06 17.01
CA ALA A 63 -7.49 -9.37 16.77
C ALA A 63 -6.55 -8.55 17.66
N SER A 64 -6.79 -7.24 17.75
CA SER A 64 -6.02 -6.29 18.55
C SER A 64 -6.10 -6.63 20.04
N ASN A 65 -7.31 -6.94 20.55
CA ASN A 65 -7.51 -7.33 21.94
C ASN A 65 -6.80 -8.65 22.30
N SER A 66 -6.55 -9.50 21.31
CA SER A 66 -5.83 -10.78 21.47
C SER A 66 -4.34 -10.67 21.18
N ALA A 67 -3.81 -9.46 20.92
CA ALA A 67 -2.43 -9.21 20.49
C ALA A 67 -1.97 -10.09 19.31
N HIS A 68 -2.88 -10.41 18.39
CA HIS A 68 -2.58 -11.25 17.23
C HIS A 68 -2.05 -10.40 16.06
N ASP A 69 -0.79 -9.98 16.14
CA ASP A 69 -0.14 -9.12 15.14
C ASP A 69 -0.31 -9.63 13.69
N PHE A 70 -0.15 -10.94 13.47
CA PHE A 70 -0.35 -11.54 12.15
C PHE A 70 -1.80 -11.50 11.67
N MET A 71 -2.77 -11.52 12.58
CA MET A 71 -4.19 -11.31 12.23
C MET A 71 -4.41 -9.87 11.78
N VAL A 72 -3.91 -8.92 12.58
CA VAL A 72 -4.01 -7.49 12.28
C VAL A 72 -3.40 -7.20 10.91
N LEU A 73 -2.21 -7.72 10.61
CA LEU A 73 -1.59 -7.56 9.31
C LEU A 73 -2.38 -8.21 8.16
N ALA A 74 -3.03 -9.36 8.38
CA ALA A 74 -3.86 -10.00 7.36
C ALA A 74 -5.10 -9.15 7.02
N ILE A 75 -5.75 -8.61 8.05
CA ILE A 75 -6.88 -7.69 7.89
C ILE A 75 -6.43 -6.43 7.15
N LEU A 76 -5.30 -5.85 7.54
CA LEU A 76 -4.74 -4.66 6.90
C LEU A 76 -4.38 -4.89 5.43
N GLN A 77 -3.82 -6.05 5.09
CA GLN A 77 -3.55 -6.39 3.69
C GLN A 77 -4.82 -6.33 2.83
N LYS A 78 -5.93 -6.86 3.36
CA LYS A 78 -7.23 -6.85 2.68
C LYS A 78 -7.86 -5.46 2.69
N ALA A 79 -7.75 -4.72 3.78
CA ALA A 79 -8.24 -3.35 3.90
C ALA A 79 -7.58 -2.41 2.89
N ILE A 80 -6.26 -2.51 2.71
CA ILE A 80 -5.53 -1.74 1.68
C ILE A 80 -6.02 -2.11 0.28
N ALA A 81 -6.24 -3.39 0.00
CA ALA A 81 -6.74 -3.84 -1.30
C ALA A 81 -8.16 -3.36 -1.61
N ASN A 82 -9.01 -3.24 -0.58
CA ASN A 82 -10.41 -2.82 -0.71
C ASN A 82 -10.65 -1.33 -0.38
N ARG A 83 -9.59 -0.58 -0.05
CA ARG A 83 -9.62 0.82 0.36
C ARG A 83 -10.51 1.13 1.57
N TRP A 84 -10.44 0.27 2.59
CA TRP A 84 -11.12 0.47 3.87
C TRP A 84 -10.29 1.39 4.78
N ASP A 85 -10.50 2.71 4.64
CA ASP A 85 -9.71 3.76 5.29
C ASP A 85 -9.73 3.65 6.81
N GLN A 86 -10.89 3.39 7.43
CA GLN A 86 -11.02 3.33 8.89
C GLN A 86 -10.24 2.15 9.46
N VAL A 87 -10.32 0.99 8.79
CA VAL A 87 -9.60 -0.22 9.19
C VAL A 87 -8.09 -0.04 9.05
N VAL A 88 -7.64 0.63 7.98
CA VAL A 88 -6.21 0.94 7.80
C VAL A 88 -5.71 1.88 8.90
N ARG A 89 -6.42 2.97 9.18
CA ARG A 89 -6.04 3.92 10.25
C ARG A 89 -6.00 3.25 11.62
N ALA A 90 -7.00 2.44 11.94
CA ALA A 90 -7.07 1.73 13.21
C ALA A 90 -5.90 0.74 13.36
N GLY A 91 -5.55 -0.01 12.32
CA GLY A 91 -4.41 -0.93 12.38
C GLY A 91 -3.05 -0.23 12.38
N ILE A 92 -2.90 0.95 11.76
CA ILE A 92 -1.71 1.79 11.95
C ILE A 92 -1.60 2.20 13.43
N GLY A 93 -2.71 2.66 14.02
CA GLY A 93 -2.76 3.02 15.43
C GLY A 93 -2.41 1.86 16.37
N TYR A 94 -2.82 0.63 16.05
CA TYR A 94 -2.45 -0.58 16.82
C TYR A 94 -0.93 -0.78 16.90
N PHE A 95 -0.21 -0.59 15.79
CA PHE A 95 1.23 -0.76 15.76
C PHE A 95 2.00 0.42 16.38
N GLY A 96 1.36 1.59 16.55
CA GLY A 96 1.96 2.76 17.18
C GLY A 96 3.32 3.12 16.57
N ASP A 97 4.35 3.18 17.41
CA ASP A 97 5.73 3.54 17.01
C ASP A 97 6.49 2.39 16.31
N HIS A 98 5.87 1.23 16.10
CA HIS A 98 6.54 0.13 15.42
C HIS A 98 6.80 0.50 13.94
N PRO A 99 8.00 0.24 13.37
CA PRO A 99 8.33 0.62 11.98
C PRO A 99 7.41 0.05 10.88
N VAL A 100 6.54 -0.90 11.25
CA VAL A 100 5.51 -1.44 10.37
C VAL A 100 4.38 -0.43 10.14
N ALA A 101 4.04 0.39 11.14
CA ALA A 101 3.05 1.47 11.01
C ALA A 101 3.43 2.44 9.89
N ASP A 102 4.69 2.92 9.87
CA ASP A 102 5.21 3.80 8.83
C ASP A 102 5.15 3.16 7.44
N ARG A 103 5.50 1.87 7.34
CA ARG A 103 5.47 1.13 6.07
C ARG A 103 4.04 0.92 5.57
N ILE A 104 3.08 0.69 6.47
CA ILE A 104 1.66 0.60 6.13
C ILE A 104 1.14 1.96 5.68
N GLN A 105 1.49 3.04 6.37
CA GLN A 105 1.11 4.40 6.00
C GLN A 105 1.68 4.79 4.63
N GLU A 106 2.95 4.48 4.38
CA GLU A 106 3.58 4.71 3.08
C GLU A 106 2.86 3.91 1.98
N LEU A 107 2.60 2.63 2.22
CA LEU A 107 1.88 1.78 1.27
C LEU A 107 0.46 2.32 0.98
N TRP A 108 -0.26 2.77 2.00
CA TRP A 108 -1.57 3.39 1.86
C TRP A 108 -1.52 4.63 0.97
N ASN A 109 -0.57 5.54 1.21
CA ASN A 109 -0.40 6.76 0.44
C ASN A 109 -0.07 6.47 -1.03
N LEU A 110 0.85 5.53 -1.28
CA LEU A 110 1.25 5.16 -2.64
C LEU A 110 0.10 4.49 -3.42
N THR A 111 -0.67 3.61 -2.76
CA THR A 111 -1.82 2.96 -3.39
C THR A 111 -2.94 3.95 -3.71
N HIS A 112 -3.19 4.96 -2.87
CA HIS A 112 -4.17 6.02 -3.15
C HIS A 112 -3.75 6.99 -4.25
N THR A 113 -2.45 7.26 -4.37
CA THR A 113 -1.92 8.22 -5.35
C THR A 113 -1.86 7.62 -6.76
N THR A 114 -1.59 6.32 -6.87
CA THR A 114 -1.46 5.64 -8.16
C THR A 114 -2.75 5.72 -8.97
N ASP A 115 -3.93 5.59 -8.35
CA ASP A 115 -5.21 5.70 -9.05
C ASP A 115 -5.50 7.10 -9.58
N ARG A 116 -5.11 8.15 -8.84
CA ARG A 116 -5.31 9.56 -9.24
C ARG A 116 -4.53 9.98 -10.49
N THR A 117 -3.55 9.19 -10.91
CA THR A 117 -2.71 9.48 -12.07
C THR A 117 -3.22 8.79 -13.35
N THR A 118 -4.41 8.17 -13.28
CA THR A 118 -5.04 7.40 -14.37
C THR A 118 -6.23 8.13 -15.00
N VAL A 119 -6.25 9.46 -14.95
CA VAL A 119 -7.29 10.32 -15.56
C VAL A 119 -6.63 11.39 -16.44
#